data_AF-A0A3D5HS84-F1
#
_entry.id   AF-A0A3D5HS84-F1
#
_cell.length_a   1.000
_cell.length_b   1.000
_cell.length_c   1.000
_cell.angle_alpha   90.00
_cell.angle_beta   90.00
_cell.angle_gamma   90.00
#
_symmetry.space_group_name_H-M   'P 1'
#
loop_
_entity.id
_entity.type
_entity.pdbx_description
1 polymer ?
#
loop_
_entity_poly.entity_id
_entity_poly.type
_entity_poly.pdbx_seq_one_letter_code
_entity_poly.pdbx_strand_id
1 'polypeptide(L)'
;MERIFKKEQFQGMIINPFELTNDELDLEIRSGVLFEAMGSEIWVYPSKYRPYLIRYILYLYDKGSELRRYFPDIAERKKVCAELSGLDLTLKTHRDKAEEFYVLSHKSSRQSMISFIKYQNNVIYGLYWSNIEHLWKLISDVSKQFKEFSNDKAYLEGQKIKSQMLELAEETLGRIKRHELELFQGDDIAIDLATKTRQGSFPEDMATLGNVY
;
A
#
# COMPACT_ATOMS: atom_id res chain seq x y z
N MET A 1 24.40 -1.53 -5.23
CA MET A 1 23.87 -0.83 -6.42
C MET A 1 23.16 0.39 -5.88
N GLU A 2 23.83 1.55 -5.84
CA GLU A 2 23.20 2.80 -5.39
C GLU A 2 22.08 3.13 -6.36
N ARG A 3 20.85 2.80 -5.97
CA ARG A 3 19.65 3.30 -6.65
C ARG A 3 19.56 4.78 -6.26
N ILE A 4 20.12 5.65 -7.10
CA ILE A 4 20.14 7.10 -6.85
C ILE A 4 18.74 7.64 -7.13
N PHE A 5 17.89 7.61 -6.11
CA PHE A 5 16.64 8.37 -6.12
C PHE A 5 16.96 9.85 -5.97
N LYS A 6 16.36 10.67 -6.82
CA LYS A 6 16.48 12.12 -6.75
C LYS A 6 15.28 12.67 -5.98
N LYS A 7 15.52 13.69 -5.15
CA LYS A 7 14.47 14.32 -4.31
C LYS A 7 13.26 14.80 -5.13
N GLU A 8 13.49 15.21 -6.37
CA GLU A 8 12.48 15.72 -7.28
C GLU A 8 11.41 14.67 -7.61
N GLN A 9 11.76 13.38 -7.54
CA GLN A 9 10.86 12.26 -7.79
C GLN A 9 9.78 12.09 -6.69
N PHE A 10 9.88 12.86 -5.60
CA PHE A 10 8.96 12.79 -4.46
C PHE A 10 8.23 14.12 -4.21
N GLN A 11 8.40 15.13 -5.08
CA GLN A 11 7.74 16.43 -4.93
C GLN A 11 6.22 16.38 -5.03
N GLY A 12 5.67 15.36 -5.69
CA GLY A 12 4.22 15.17 -5.81
C GLY A 12 3.56 14.54 -4.59
N MET A 13 4.34 14.06 -3.60
CA MET A 13 3.83 13.45 -2.38
C MET A 13 3.25 14.51 -1.44
N ILE A 14 2.33 14.10 -0.54
CA ILE A 14 1.78 15.00 0.49
C ILE A 14 2.90 15.66 1.30
N ILE A 15 3.91 14.86 1.63
CA ILE A 15 5.14 15.31 2.25
C ILE A 15 6.29 14.54 1.63
N ASN A 16 7.40 15.21 1.37
CA ASN A 16 8.60 14.56 0.87
C ASN A 16 9.41 14.01 2.05
N PRO A 17 9.33 12.70 2.36
CA PRO A 17 10.10 12.14 3.48
C PRO A 17 11.60 12.29 3.27
N PHE A 18 12.10 12.38 2.03
CA PHE A 18 13.53 12.46 1.73
C PHE A 18 14.19 13.70 2.37
N GLU A 19 13.44 14.77 2.57
CA GLU A 19 13.94 16.06 3.07
C GLU A 19 13.86 16.19 4.59
N LEU A 20 13.12 15.30 5.25
CA LEU A 20 12.89 15.39 6.69
C LEU A 20 13.93 14.58 7.44
N THR A 21 14.50 15.17 8.49
CA THR A 21 15.17 14.47 9.57
C THR A 21 14.16 13.68 10.41
N ASN A 22 14.64 12.82 11.32
CA ASN A 22 13.73 12.10 12.22
C ASN A 22 13.00 13.03 13.19
N ASP A 23 13.61 14.15 13.58
CA ASP A 23 13.01 15.13 14.49
C ASP A 23 11.94 15.95 13.79
N GLU A 24 12.19 16.38 12.56
CA GLU A 24 11.19 17.05 11.72
C GLU A 24 10.01 16.13 11.41
N LEU A 25 10.29 14.85 11.14
CA LEU A 25 9.23 13.85 10.97
C LEU A 25 8.42 13.66 12.26
N ASP A 26 9.05 13.67 13.44
CA ASP A 26 8.33 13.59 14.73
C ASP A 26 7.44 14.82 14.94
N LEU A 27 7.90 16.01 14.58
CA LEU A 27 7.12 17.25 14.64
C LEU A 27 5.88 17.18 13.72
N GLU A 28 6.05 16.67 12.50
CA GLU A 28 4.95 16.48 11.54
C GLU A 28 3.87 15.53 12.07
N ILE A 29 4.26 14.48 12.80
CA ILE A 29 3.30 13.51 13.38
C ILE A 29 2.62 14.11 14.62
N ARG A 30 3.24 15.06 15.32
CA ARG A 30 2.66 15.68 16.52
C ARG A 30 1.66 16.77 16.20
N SER A 31 1.95 17.59 15.20
CA SER A 31 1.20 18.81 14.96
C SER A 31 1.14 19.25 13.49
N GLY A 32 1.75 18.49 12.58
CA GLY A 32 1.77 18.79 11.16
C GLY A 32 0.75 17.99 10.37
N VAL A 33 1.00 17.86 9.06
CA VAL A 33 0.08 17.18 8.13
C VAL A 33 -0.02 15.69 8.46
N LEU A 34 1.09 15.09 8.92
CA LEU A 34 1.11 13.67 9.28
C LEU A 34 0.31 13.35 10.54
N PHE A 35 0.07 14.32 11.43
CA PHE A 35 -0.82 14.13 12.58
C PHE A 35 -2.24 13.79 12.12
N GLU A 36 -2.77 14.57 11.18
CA GLU A 36 -4.09 14.35 10.60
C GLU A 36 -4.11 13.09 9.74
N ALA A 37 -3.03 12.85 8.99
CA ALA A 37 -3.00 11.79 7.99
C ALA A 37 -2.76 10.39 8.60
N MET A 38 -1.87 10.23 9.58
CA MET A 38 -1.45 8.91 10.08
C MET A 38 -2.30 8.37 11.25
N GLY A 39 -3.20 9.18 11.80
CA GLY A 39 -4.03 8.81 12.96
C GLY A 39 -3.24 8.67 14.26
N SER A 40 -3.94 8.55 15.39
CA SER A 40 -3.32 8.51 16.72
C SER A 40 -2.59 7.18 17.00
N GLU A 41 -2.93 6.12 16.29
CA GLU A 41 -2.39 4.78 16.48
C GLU A 41 -0.90 4.70 16.19
N ILE A 42 -0.35 5.61 15.38
CA ILE A 42 1.08 5.65 15.05
C ILE A 42 1.95 5.80 16.29
N TRP A 43 1.42 6.46 17.34
CA TRP A 43 2.08 6.66 18.62
C TRP A 43 2.19 5.37 19.46
N VAL A 44 1.33 4.39 19.21
CA VAL A 44 1.41 3.05 19.83
C VAL A 44 2.54 2.23 19.21
N TYR A 45 2.93 2.53 17.96
CA TYR A 45 4.05 1.83 17.32
C TYR A 45 5.39 2.16 18.02
N PRO A 46 6.32 1.19 18.18
CA PRO A 46 7.59 1.41 18.86
C PRO A 46 8.37 2.60 18.30
N SER A 47 8.71 3.55 19.17
CA SER A 47 9.38 4.82 18.80
C SER A 47 10.66 4.60 17.99
N LYS A 48 11.46 3.58 18.36
CA LYS A 48 12.69 3.21 17.65
C LYS A 48 12.49 2.99 16.14
N TYR A 49 11.37 2.39 15.74
CA TYR A 49 11.10 2.00 14.35
C TYR A 49 10.04 2.87 13.68
N ARG A 50 9.41 3.79 14.41
CA ARG A 50 8.31 4.64 13.92
C ARG A 50 8.73 5.52 12.74
N PRO A 51 9.89 6.20 12.74
CA PRO A 51 10.30 7.01 11.58
C PRO A 51 10.43 6.18 10.30
N TYR A 52 11.00 4.98 10.39
CA TYR A 52 11.13 4.04 9.28
C TYR A 52 9.76 3.59 8.76
N LEU A 53 8.83 3.26 9.68
CA LEU A 53 7.47 2.87 9.28
C LEU A 53 6.77 4.00 8.53
N ILE A 54 6.90 5.23 8.99
CA ILE A 54 6.21 6.38 8.40
C ILE A 54 6.75 6.67 7.02
N ARG A 55 8.07 6.73 6.86
CA ARG A 55 8.70 6.87 5.55
C ARG A 55 8.28 5.75 4.61
N TYR A 56 8.25 4.51 5.12
CA TYR A 56 7.78 3.36 4.34
C TYR A 56 6.31 3.53 3.88
N ILE A 57 5.42 3.98 4.76
CA ILE A 57 4.01 4.23 4.41
C ILE A 57 3.92 5.33 3.35
N LEU A 58 4.65 6.43 3.52
CA LEU A 58 4.70 7.55 2.57
C LEU A 58 5.18 7.06 1.19
N TYR A 59 6.36 6.43 1.13
CA TYR A 59 6.92 5.96 -0.13
C TYR A 59 6.04 4.94 -0.85
N LEU A 60 5.37 4.05 -0.12
CA LEU A 60 4.61 2.95 -0.72
C LEU A 60 3.16 3.32 -1.06
N TYR A 61 2.50 4.13 -0.23
CA TYR A 61 1.04 4.36 -0.30
C TYR A 61 0.64 5.79 -0.64
N ASP A 62 1.57 6.75 -0.71
CA ASP A 62 1.25 8.08 -1.21
C ASP A 62 0.98 8.02 -2.73
N LYS A 63 -0.16 8.58 -3.18
CA LYS A 63 -0.56 8.65 -4.59
C LYS A 63 0.46 9.41 -5.45
N GLY A 64 1.15 10.38 -4.85
CA GLY A 64 2.16 11.20 -5.49
C GLY A 64 3.54 10.54 -5.56
N SER A 65 3.72 9.37 -4.94
CA SER A 65 4.98 8.62 -5.02
C SER A 65 5.19 8.06 -6.43
N GLU A 66 6.27 8.48 -7.09
CA GLU A 66 6.61 7.95 -8.41
C GLU A 66 7.16 6.52 -8.38
N LEU A 67 7.44 5.95 -7.20
CA LEU A 67 7.99 4.59 -7.08
C LEU A 67 7.08 3.54 -7.70
N ARG A 68 5.76 3.78 -7.76
CA ARG A 68 4.84 2.90 -8.49
C ARG A 68 5.17 2.81 -9.98
N ARG A 69 5.61 3.91 -10.60
CA ARG A 69 5.99 3.96 -12.02
C ARG A 69 7.31 3.25 -12.28
N TYR A 70 8.28 3.42 -11.38
CA TYR A 70 9.62 2.83 -11.55
C TYR A 70 9.66 1.34 -11.17
N PHE A 71 8.87 0.91 -10.19
CA PHE A 71 8.81 -0.47 -9.70
C PHE A 71 7.37 -0.98 -9.74
N PRO A 72 6.87 -1.44 -10.90
CA PRO A 72 5.49 -1.93 -11.03
C PRO A 72 5.23 -3.21 -10.23
N ASP A 73 6.25 -4.05 -10.01
CA ASP A 73 6.13 -5.20 -9.10
C ASP A 73 6.06 -4.75 -7.64
N ILE A 74 5.01 -5.21 -6.93
CA ILE A 74 4.78 -4.83 -5.54
C ILE A 74 5.80 -5.43 -4.58
N ALA A 75 6.30 -6.64 -4.86
CA ALA A 75 7.28 -7.30 -4.00
C ALA A 75 8.63 -6.57 -4.06
N GLU A 76 9.07 -6.18 -5.25
CA GLU A 76 10.24 -5.33 -5.43
C GLU A 76 10.03 -3.94 -4.81
N ARG A 77 8.89 -3.28 -5.08
CA ARG A 77 8.61 -1.93 -4.57
C ARG A 77 8.65 -1.89 -3.04
N LYS A 78 8.10 -2.91 -2.36
CA LYS A 78 8.17 -3.03 -0.90
C LYS A 78 9.61 -3.04 -0.38
N LYS A 79 10.51 -3.79 -1.04
CA LYS A 79 11.94 -3.82 -0.69
C LYS A 79 12.58 -2.45 -0.85
N VAL A 80 12.34 -1.79 -1.98
CA VAL A 80 12.83 -0.43 -2.25
C VAL A 80 12.34 0.57 -1.20
N CYS A 81 11.05 0.56 -0.88
CA CYS A 81 10.49 1.45 0.14
C CYS A 81 11.07 1.18 1.54
N ALA A 82 11.42 -0.07 1.86
CA ALA A 82 12.07 -0.41 3.12
C ALA A 82 13.52 0.10 3.17
N GLU A 83 14.28 -0.03 2.08
CA GLU A 83 15.63 0.55 1.98
C GLU A 83 15.58 2.08 2.08
N LEU A 84 14.69 2.72 1.32
CA LEU A 84 14.49 4.18 1.32
C LEU A 84 14.02 4.73 2.67
N SER A 85 13.32 3.92 3.46
CA SER A 85 12.92 4.32 4.81
C SER A 85 14.07 4.29 5.82
N GLY A 86 15.24 3.77 5.42
CA GLY A 86 16.46 3.69 6.23
C GLY A 86 16.77 2.30 6.76
N LEU A 87 16.02 1.26 6.36
CA LEU A 87 16.34 -0.11 6.78
C LEU A 87 17.47 -0.71 5.95
N ASP A 88 18.62 -0.92 6.60
CA ASP A 88 19.70 -1.75 6.06
C ASP A 88 19.34 -3.24 6.02
N LEU A 89 18.95 -3.76 4.85
CA LEU A 89 18.56 -5.16 4.65
C LEU A 89 19.73 -6.17 4.73
N THR A 90 20.97 -5.71 4.90
CA THR A 90 22.10 -6.61 5.19
C THR A 90 22.03 -7.11 6.64
N LEU A 91 21.44 -6.32 7.54
CA LEU A 91 21.28 -6.61 8.97
C LEU A 91 20.03 -7.46 9.22
N LYS A 92 20.17 -8.56 9.97
CA LYS A 92 19.05 -9.46 10.29
C LYS A 92 17.87 -8.74 10.97
N THR A 93 18.16 -7.91 11.96
CA THR A 93 17.14 -7.16 12.70
C THR A 93 16.30 -6.25 11.81
N HIS A 94 16.92 -5.63 10.81
CA HIS A 94 16.24 -4.77 9.84
C HIS A 94 15.48 -5.60 8.80
N ARG A 95 15.99 -6.76 8.38
CA ARG A 95 15.22 -7.69 7.55
C ARG A 95 13.95 -8.15 8.24
N ASP A 96 14.05 -8.59 9.49
CA ASP A 96 12.89 -9.02 10.27
C ASP A 96 11.87 -7.88 10.42
N LYS A 97 12.35 -6.64 10.56
CA LYS A 97 11.50 -5.44 10.59
C LYS A 97 10.88 -5.11 9.23
N ALA A 98 11.62 -5.28 8.13
CA ALA A 98 11.11 -5.06 6.78
C ALA A 98 9.99 -6.07 6.45
N GLU A 99 10.15 -7.34 6.83
CA GLU A 99 9.09 -8.35 6.70
C GLU A 99 7.82 -7.93 7.46
N GLU A 100 7.97 -7.39 8.68
CA GLU A 100 6.84 -6.81 9.44
C GLU A 100 6.13 -5.70 8.66
N PHE A 101 6.88 -4.83 7.98
CA PHE A 101 6.34 -3.73 7.16
C PHE A 101 5.68 -4.23 5.86
N TYR A 102 6.21 -5.27 5.23
CA TYR A 102 5.68 -5.82 3.98
C TYR A 102 4.25 -6.33 4.13
N VAL A 103 3.95 -6.93 5.28
CA VAL A 103 2.61 -7.45 5.58
C VAL A 103 1.83 -6.57 6.56
N LEU A 104 2.43 -5.47 7.03
CA LEU A 104 1.90 -4.60 8.09
C LEU A 104 1.39 -5.44 9.28
N SER A 105 2.19 -6.36 9.82
CA SER A 105 1.70 -7.33 10.81
C SER A 105 1.37 -6.68 12.16
N HIS A 106 1.98 -5.55 12.50
CA HIS A 106 1.63 -4.78 13.69
C HIS A 106 0.31 -4.02 13.51
N LYS A 107 -0.63 -4.14 14.47
CA LYS A 107 -1.97 -3.53 14.37
C LYS A 107 -1.93 -2.03 14.09
N SER A 108 -1.12 -1.27 14.84
CA SER A 108 -1.03 0.18 14.63
C SER A 108 -0.45 0.55 13.27
N SER A 109 0.47 -0.25 12.71
CA SER A 109 1.00 0.01 11.36
C SER A 109 -0.10 -0.08 10.29
N ARG A 110 -1.01 -1.06 10.40
CA ARG A 110 -2.19 -1.16 9.53
C ARG A 110 -3.12 0.02 9.71
N GLN A 111 -3.45 0.36 10.95
CA GLN A 111 -4.38 1.45 11.24
C GLN A 111 -3.85 2.78 10.71
N SER A 112 -2.57 3.08 10.89
CA SER A 112 -1.96 4.30 10.37
C SER A 112 -1.91 4.34 8.84
N MET A 113 -1.60 3.21 8.20
CA MET A 113 -1.70 3.10 6.74
C MET A 113 -3.13 3.36 6.24
N ILE A 114 -4.15 2.79 6.90
CA ILE A 114 -5.56 2.99 6.54
C ILE A 114 -5.96 4.46 6.72
N SER A 115 -5.58 5.09 7.82
CA SER A 115 -5.83 6.52 8.07
C SER A 115 -5.20 7.37 6.97
N PHE A 116 -3.94 7.07 6.61
CA PHE A 116 -3.21 7.83 5.60
C PHE A 116 -3.85 7.74 4.21
N ILE A 117 -4.31 6.55 3.85
CA ILE A 117 -5.04 6.32 2.61
C ILE A 117 -6.38 7.06 2.58
N LYS A 118 -7.11 7.08 3.71
CA LYS A 118 -8.37 7.80 3.83
C LYS A 118 -8.16 9.31 3.71
N TYR A 119 -7.11 9.82 4.35
CA TYR A 119 -6.73 11.24 4.28
C TYR A 119 -6.49 11.69 2.82
N GLN A 120 -5.81 10.86 2.04
CA GLN A 120 -5.58 11.11 0.61
C GLN A 120 -6.84 11.06 -0.26
N ASN A 121 -8.01 10.76 0.31
CA ASN A 121 -9.26 10.47 -0.39
C ASN A 121 -9.03 9.52 -1.57
N ASN A 122 -8.28 8.44 -1.33
CA ASN A 122 -8.05 7.43 -2.36
C ASN A 122 -9.26 6.51 -2.46
N VAL A 123 -10.24 6.91 -3.29
CA VAL A 123 -11.49 6.16 -3.49
C VAL A 123 -11.22 4.70 -3.84
N ILE A 124 -10.23 4.41 -4.70
CA ILE A 124 -9.89 3.04 -5.10
C ILE A 124 -9.38 2.23 -3.91
N TYR A 125 -8.48 2.78 -3.07
CA TYR A 125 -8.08 2.10 -1.85
C TYR A 125 -9.21 1.99 -0.82
N GLY A 126 -10.08 3.00 -0.72
CA GLY A 126 -11.26 2.96 0.16
C GLY A 126 -12.19 1.82 -0.22
N LEU A 127 -12.46 1.65 -1.52
CA LEU A 127 -13.20 0.52 -2.07
C LEU A 127 -12.48 -0.81 -1.85
N TYR A 128 -11.16 -0.87 -2.09
CA TYR A 128 -10.35 -2.06 -1.85
C TYR A 128 -10.44 -2.54 -0.39
N TRP A 129 -10.21 -1.65 0.57
CA TRP A 129 -10.24 -1.98 2.00
C TRP A 129 -11.65 -2.34 2.48
N SER A 130 -12.67 -1.58 2.07
CA SER A 130 -14.07 -1.87 2.41
C SER A 130 -14.50 -3.25 1.90
N ASN A 131 -14.09 -3.63 0.67
CA ASN A 131 -14.36 -4.95 0.14
C ASN A 131 -13.63 -6.06 0.92
N ILE A 132 -12.39 -5.83 1.38
CA ILE A 132 -11.66 -6.80 2.25
C ILE A 132 -12.42 -7.01 3.56
N GLU A 133 -12.82 -5.95 4.25
CA GLU A 133 -13.59 -6.04 5.49
C GLU A 133 -14.93 -6.77 5.29
N HIS A 134 -15.61 -6.46 4.17
CA HIS A 134 -16.86 -7.12 3.81
C HIS A 134 -16.65 -8.62 3.52
N LEU A 135 -15.62 -9.00 2.77
CA LEU A 135 -15.29 -10.39 2.48
C LEU A 135 -15.03 -11.18 3.76
N TRP A 136 -14.26 -10.64 4.70
CA TRP A 136 -14.02 -11.29 5.99
C TRP A 136 -15.30 -11.49 6.80
N LYS A 137 -16.21 -10.51 6.76
CA LYS A 137 -17.52 -10.65 7.40
C LYS A 137 -18.36 -11.74 6.75
N LEU A 138 -18.42 -11.79 5.42
CA LEU A 138 -19.16 -12.84 4.68
C LEU A 138 -18.59 -14.24 5.00
N ILE A 139 -17.27 -14.42 4.95
CA ILE A 139 -16.62 -15.70 5.29
C ILE A 139 -16.94 -16.10 6.74
N SER A 140 -16.86 -15.15 7.67
CA SER A 140 -17.20 -15.39 9.08
C SER A 140 -18.65 -15.82 9.25
N ASP A 141 -19.58 -15.11 8.61
CA ASP A 141 -21.01 -15.38 8.70
C ASP A 141 -21.39 -16.73 8.05
N VAL A 142 -20.78 -17.09 6.93
CA VAL A 142 -20.94 -18.41 6.27
C VAL A 142 -20.38 -19.56 7.12
N SER A 143 -19.31 -19.29 7.87
CA SER A 143 -18.62 -20.28 8.72
C SER A 143 -19.33 -20.53 10.06
N LYS A 144 -20.25 -19.66 10.46
CA LYS A 144 -21.07 -19.88 11.66
C LYS A 144 -21.93 -21.13 11.46
N GLN A 145 -21.92 -22.03 12.43
CA GLN A 145 -22.81 -23.19 12.43
C GLN A 145 -24.26 -22.71 12.43
N PHE A 146 -25.03 -23.14 11.43
CA PHE A 146 -26.49 -23.07 11.54
C PHE A 146 -26.89 -23.99 12.69
N LYS A 147 -27.63 -23.43 13.66
CA LYS A 147 -28.28 -24.24 14.70
C LYS A 147 -29.20 -25.26 14.04
N GLU A 148 -29.40 -26.41 14.69
CA GLU A 148 -30.31 -27.46 14.23
C GLU A 148 -31.59 -26.87 13.65
N PHE A 149 -31.82 -27.13 12.36
CA PHE A 149 -32.97 -26.60 11.67
C PHE A 149 -34.23 -27.28 12.22
N SER A 150 -35.25 -26.48 12.52
CA SER A 150 -36.49 -26.98 13.10
C SER A 150 -37.31 -27.86 12.14
N ASN A 151 -37.03 -27.81 10.83
CA ASN A 151 -37.64 -28.66 9.79
C ASN A 151 -36.88 -28.54 8.45
N ASP A 152 -37.19 -29.42 7.50
CA ASP A 152 -36.58 -29.47 6.16
C ASP A 152 -36.73 -28.17 5.36
N LYS A 153 -37.82 -27.42 5.56
CA LYS A 153 -38.01 -26.13 4.88
C LYS A 153 -37.00 -25.10 5.39
N ALA A 154 -36.81 -25.01 6.70
CA ALA A 154 -35.81 -24.15 7.32
C ALA A 154 -34.38 -24.55 6.90
N TYR A 155 -34.13 -25.86 6.75
CA TYR A 155 -32.87 -26.37 6.21
C TYR A 155 -32.62 -25.88 4.77
N LEU A 156 -33.59 -26.01 3.87
CA LEU A 156 -33.46 -25.59 2.48
C LEU A 156 -33.29 -24.06 2.35
N GLU A 157 -34.02 -23.28 3.14
CA GLU A 157 -33.86 -21.81 3.19
C GLU A 157 -32.47 -21.42 3.70
N GLY A 158 -31.97 -22.08 4.74
CA GLY A 158 -30.62 -21.86 5.27
C GLY A 158 -29.52 -22.17 4.24
N GLN A 159 -29.65 -23.28 3.51
CA GLN A 159 -28.71 -23.63 2.45
C GLN A 159 -28.73 -22.62 1.30
N LYS A 160 -29.92 -22.12 0.92
CA LYS A 160 -30.05 -21.09 -0.12
C LYS A 160 -29.36 -19.79 0.28
N ILE A 161 -29.55 -19.34 1.53
CA ILE A 161 -28.86 -18.15 2.05
C ILE A 161 -27.34 -18.36 2.02
N LYS A 162 -26.86 -19.53 2.43
CA LYS A 162 -25.42 -19.84 2.42
C LYS A 162 -24.82 -19.79 1.02
N SER A 163 -25.52 -20.35 0.01
CA SER A 163 -25.11 -20.26 -1.39
C SER A 163 -25.01 -18.82 -1.86
N GLN A 164 -26.02 -17.99 -1.58
CA GLN A 164 -26.02 -16.58 -1.96
C GLN A 164 -24.90 -15.78 -1.29
N MET A 165 -24.58 -16.08 -0.02
CA MET A 165 -23.46 -15.44 0.67
C MET A 165 -22.10 -15.85 0.09
N LEU A 166 -21.96 -17.09 -0.36
CA LEU A 166 -20.75 -17.56 -1.04
C LEU A 166 -20.59 -16.89 -2.41
N GLU A 167 -21.66 -16.80 -3.21
CA GLU A 167 -21.67 -16.07 -4.48
C GLU A 167 -21.27 -14.59 -4.29
N LEU A 168 -21.83 -13.93 -3.26
CA LEU A 168 -21.47 -12.55 -2.92
C LEU A 168 -20.02 -12.42 -2.46
N ALA A 169 -19.48 -13.42 -1.75
CA ALA A 169 -18.08 -13.45 -1.35
C ALA A 169 -17.14 -13.58 -2.56
N GLU A 170 -17.49 -14.43 -3.53
CA GLU A 170 -16.74 -14.57 -4.79
C GLU A 170 -16.77 -13.28 -5.61
N GLU A 171 -17.93 -12.63 -5.73
CA GLU A 171 -18.04 -11.34 -6.41
C GLU A 171 -17.18 -10.26 -5.71
N THR A 172 -17.25 -10.21 -4.38
CA THR A 172 -16.44 -9.29 -3.56
C THR A 172 -14.95 -9.54 -3.77
N LEU A 173 -14.52 -10.80 -3.82
CA LEU A 173 -13.13 -11.17 -4.12
C LEU A 173 -12.71 -10.71 -5.53
N GLY A 174 -13.59 -10.82 -6.52
CA GLY A 174 -13.34 -10.31 -7.88
C GLY A 174 -13.15 -8.79 -7.90
N ARG A 175 -13.93 -8.04 -7.12
CA ARG A 175 -13.75 -6.58 -6.94
C ARG A 175 -12.43 -6.24 -6.26
N ILE A 176 -12.06 -6.98 -5.21
CA ILE A 176 -10.76 -6.83 -4.51
C ILE A 176 -9.62 -6.98 -5.51
N LYS A 177 -9.62 -8.04 -6.33
CA LYS A 177 -8.58 -8.28 -7.33
C LYS A 177 -8.48 -7.16 -8.36
N ARG A 178 -9.61 -6.62 -8.84
CA ARG A 178 -9.60 -5.47 -9.78
C ARG A 178 -8.99 -4.23 -9.17
N HIS A 179 -9.40 -3.86 -7.96
CA HIS A 179 -8.79 -2.72 -7.27
C HIS A 179 -7.32 -3.01 -6.91
N GLU A 180 -6.97 -4.26 -6.60
CA GLU A 180 -5.58 -4.67 -6.42
C GLU A 180 -4.76 -4.51 -7.71
N LEU A 181 -5.32 -4.73 -8.89
CA LEU A 181 -4.64 -4.44 -10.16
C LEU A 181 -4.43 -2.93 -10.35
N GLU A 182 -5.49 -2.14 -10.17
CA GLU A 182 -5.46 -0.67 -10.27
C GLU A 182 -4.47 -0.02 -9.28
N LEU A 183 -4.32 -0.61 -8.09
CA LEU A 183 -3.41 -0.16 -7.03
C LEU A 183 -2.00 -0.78 -7.12
N PHE A 184 -1.96 -2.06 -7.46
CA PHE A 184 -0.79 -2.93 -7.49
C PHE A 184 0.11 -2.70 -8.69
N GLN A 185 -0.51 -2.90 -9.84
CA GLN A 185 0.16 -3.32 -11.07
C GLN A 185 0.16 -2.21 -12.12
N GLY A 186 -0.65 -1.16 -11.90
CA GLY A 186 -0.86 -0.12 -12.89
C GLY A 186 -1.67 -0.69 -14.06
N ASP A 187 -2.65 0.06 -14.52
CA ASP A 187 -3.22 -0.22 -15.85
C ASP A 187 -2.07 -0.37 -16.86
N ASP A 188 -2.27 -1.16 -17.91
CA ASP A 188 -1.38 -1.21 -19.07
C ASP A 188 -1.02 0.20 -19.62
N ILE A 189 -1.84 1.22 -19.28
CA ILE A 189 -1.62 2.65 -19.52
C ILE A 189 -0.41 3.21 -18.75
N ALA A 190 -0.15 2.77 -17.51
CA ALA A 190 1.01 3.19 -16.72
C ALA A 190 2.31 2.54 -17.20
N ILE A 191 2.23 1.29 -17.69
CA ILE A 191 3.33 0.64 -18.41
C ILE A 191 3.61 1.40 -19.70
N ASP A 192 2.58 1.76 -20.48
CA ASP A 192 2.73 2.53 -21.72
C ASP A 192 3.29 3.94 -21.45
N LEU A 193 2.87 4.62 -20.38
CA LEU A 193 3.45 5.89 -19.94
C LEU A 193 4.88 5.74 -19.44
N ALA A 194 5.22 4.72 -18.66
CA ALA A 194 6.58 4.47 -18.19
C ALA A 194 7.51 4.11 -19.35
N THR A 195 7.00 3.40 -20.36
CA THR A 195 7.73 3.07 -21.60
C THR A 195 7.98 4.32 -22.44
N LYS A 196 6.99 5.22 -22.55
CA LYS A 196 7.14 6.53 -23.22
C LYS A 196 8.04 7.50 -22.45
N THR A 197 8.01 7.47 -21.12
CA THR A 197 8.85 8.35 -20.27
C THR A 197 10.30 7.86 -20.24
N ARG A 198 10.54 6.53 -20.29
CA ARG A 198 11.89 5.95 -20.44
C ARG A 198 12.56 6.25 -21.78
N GLN A 199 11.79 6.58 -22.83
CA GLN A 199 12.34 7.03 -24.11
C GLN A 199 12.79 8.51 -24.10
N GLY A 200 12.56 9.25 -23.01
CA GLY A 200 12.61 10.71 -23.05
C GLY A 200 13.73 11.44 -22.30
N SER A 201 14.54 10.79 -21.46
CA SER A 201 15.31 11.61 -20.49
C SER A 201 16.51 10.93 -19.80
N PHE A 202 17.47 10.44 -20.58
CA PHE A 202 18.86 10.38 -20.13
C PHE A 202 19.75 11.27 -21.02
N PRO A 203 20.59 12.16 -20.45
CA PRO A 203 21.55 12.97 -21.22
C PRO A 203 22.49 12.11 -22.08
N GLU A 204 22.71 10.86 -21.66
CA GLU A 204 23.50 9.83 -22.35
C GLU A 204 22.89 9.43 -23.71
N ASP A 205 21.55 9.42 -23.82
CA ASP A 205 20.83 9.09 -25.06
C ASP A 205 20.79 10.27 -26.06
N MET A 206 20.89 11.51 -25.57
CA MET A 206 21.04 12.71 -26.42
C MET A 206 22.45 12.82 -27.02
N ALA A 207 23.46 12.25 -26.36
CA ALA A 207 24.86 12.32 -26.81
C ALA A 207 25.15 11.41 -28.02
N THR A 208 24.40 10.33 -28.20
CA THR A 208 24.55 9.42 -29.37
C THR A 208 23.92 9.96 -30.65
N LEU A 209 22.97 10.90 -30.56
CA LEU A 209 22.40 11.61 -31.71
C LEU A 209 23.33 12.70 -32.28
N GLY A 210 24.33 13.13 -31.51
CA GLY A 210 25.30 14.17 -31.91
C GLY A 210 26.53 13.67 -32.66
N ASN A 211 26.74 12.36 -32.76
CA ASN A 211 27.90 11.75 -33.43
C ASN A 211 27.55 11.16 -34.81
N VAL A 212 26.75 11.91 -35.59
CA VAL A 212 26.58 11.67 -37.02
C VAL A 212 26.91 12.97 -37.76
N TYR A 213 28.21 13.21 -37.94
CA TYR A 213 28.78 13.99 -39.03
C TYR A 213 30.05 13.29 -39.51
#